data_AF-A0A5B7T1H9-F1
#
_entry.id   AF-A0A5B7T1H9-F1
#
_cell.length_a   1.000
_cell.length_b   1.000
_cell.length_c   1.000
_cell.angle_alpha   90.00
_cell.angle_beta   90.00
_cell.angle_gamma   90.00
#
_symmetry.space_group_name_H-M   'P 1'
#
loop_
_entity.id
_entity.type
_entity.pdbx_description
1 polymer ?
#
loop_
_entity_poly.entity_id
_entity_poly.type
_entity_poly.pdbx_seq_one_letter_code
_entity_poly.pdbx_strand_id
1 'polypeptide(L)'
;MKDEDKTKIINAVTNLSTALKKYHPNTETCNYVEITLTELKKKDGKAFTGAFLYFLTKASMLRTSENVILNDTESKLWHKMSALKNLGNDFFFGMGL
;
A
#
# COMPACT_ATOMS: atom_id res chain seq x y z
N MET A 1 -0.14 13.84 -7.79
CA MET A 1 -1.37 13.18 -7.34
C MET A 1 -2.11 14.23 -6.56
N LYS A 2 -3.43 14.34 -6.68
CA LYS A 2 -4.19 15.29 -5.87
C LYS A 2 -4.15 14.87 -4.39
N ASP A 3 -4.26 15.81 -3.47
CA ASP A 3 -4.17 15.54 -2.02
C ASP A 3 -5.28 14.60 -1.53
N GLU A 4 -6.45 14.64 -2.17
CA GLU A 4 -7.57 13.72 -1.90
C GLU A 4 -7.20 12.27 -2.23
N ASP A 5 -6.51 12.04 -3.34
CA ASP A 5 -6.10 10.69 -3.74
C ASP A 5 -4.95 10.16 -2.88
N LYS A 6 -4.03 11.05 -2.47
CA LYS A 6 -3.01 10.74 -1.47
C LYS A 6 -3.68 10.30 -0.16
N THR A 7 -4.66 11.06 0.32
CA THR A 7 -5.43 10.75 1.53
C THR A 7 -6.13 9.40 1.45
N LYS A 8 -6.78 9.10 0.31
CA LYS A 8 -7.40 7.80 0.06
C LYS A 8 -6.40 6.64 0.17
N ILE A 9 -5.23 6.79 -0.43
CA ILE A 9 -4.16 5.78 -0.38
C ILE A 9 -3.64 5.61 1.04
N ILE A 10 -3.33 6.70 1.76
CA ILE A 10 -2.87 6.65 3.14
C ILE A 10 -3.89 5.96 4.05
N ASN A 11 -5.18 6.26 3.88
CA ASN A 11 -6.25 5.62 4.64
C ASN A 11 -6.35 4.11 4.33
N ALA A 12 -6.24 3.73 3.05
CA ALA A 12 -6.28 2.33 2.64
C ALA A 12 -5.09 1.52 3.21
N VAL A 13 -3.88 2.07 3.14
CA VAL A 13 -2.67 1.45 3.70
C VAL A 13 -2.74 1.40 5.23
N THR A 14 -3.28 2.44 5.88
CA THR A 14 -3.49 2.44 7.34
C THR A 14 -4.44 1.33 7.77
N ASN A 15 -5.59 1.19 7.10
CA ASN A 15 -6.55 0.14 7.43
C ASN A 15 -5.95 -1.27 7.26
N LEU A 16 -5.19 -1.49 6.18
CA LEU A 16 -4.49 -2.76 5.97
C LEU A 16 -3.44 -3.00 7.05
N SER A 17 -2.63 -1.99 7.38
CA SER A 17 -1.62 -2.06 8.45
C SER A 17 -2.24 -2.47 9.77
N THR A 18 -3.36 -1.85 10.16
CA THR A 18 -4.08 -2.20 11.39
C THR A 18 -4.60 -3.64 11.37
N ALA A 19 -5.12 -4.12 10.24
CA ALA A 19 -5.60 -5.49 10.12
C ALA A 19 -4.44 -6.51 10.22
N LEU A 20 -3.35 -6.27 9.49
CA LEU A 20 -2.15 -7.13 9.55
C LEU A 20 -1.53 -7.15 10.95
N LYS A 21 -1.49 -6.01 11.64
CA LYS A 21 -1.03 -5.95 13.03
C LYS A 21 -1.90 -6.79 13.97
N LYS A 22 -3.20 -6.91 13.68
CA LYS A 22 -4.12 -7.70 14.49
C LYS A 22 -3.96 -9.20 14.26
N TYR A 23 -3.80 -9.63 13.01
CA TYR A 23 -3.86 -11.06 12.66
C TYR A 23 -2.49 -11.68 12.33
N HIS A 24 -1.52 -10.88 11.88
CA HIS A 24 -0.15 -11.31 11.52
C HIS A 24 0.95 -10.38 12.09
N PRO A 25 0.91 -10.00 13.39
CA PRO A 25 1.78 -8.97 13.97
C PRO A 25 3.29 -9.26 13.83
N ASN A 26 3.67 -10.54 13.79
CA ASN A 26 5.07 -10.97 13.82
C ASN A 26 5.66 -11.24 12.43
N THR A 27 4.93 -10.88 11.37
CA THR A 27 5.39 -11.08 9.99
C THR A 27 6.21 -9.89 9.50
N GLU A 28 7.21 -10.16 8.67
CA GLU A 28 7.97 -9.11 7.98
C GLU A 28 7.04 -8.28 7.08
N THR A 29 5.99 -8.88 6.52
CA THR A 29 4.94 -8.21 5.77
C THR A 29 4.26 -7.14 6.61
N CYS A 30 3.85 -7.46 7.85
CA CYS A 30 3.24 -6.48 8.75
C CYS A 30 4.22 -5.34 9.05
N ASN A 31 5.46 -5.66 9.42
CA ASN A 31 6.50 -4.67 9.72
C ASN A 31 6.80 -3.77 8.51
N TYR A 32 6.93 -4.36 7.32
CA TYR A 32 7.18 -3.63 6.08
C TYR A 32 6.04 -2.66 5.74
N VAL A 33 4.79 -3.06 5.92
CA VAL A 33 3.61 -2.20 5.69
C VAL A 33 3.59 -1.05 6.69
N GLU A 34 3.90 -1.27 7.97
CA GLU A 34 3.98 -0.21 9.00
C GLU A 34 5.08 0.81 8.70
N ILE A 35 6.29 0.34 8.39
CA ILE A 35 7.42 1.21 8.03
C ILE A 35 7.10 2.02 6.77
N THR A 36 6.59 1.35 5.74
CA THR A 36 6.31 2.00 4.45
C THR A 36 5.17 3.00 4.56
N LEU A 37 4.16 2.76 5.40
CA LEU A 37 3.11 3.75 5.69
C LEU A 37 3.71 5.04 6.28
N THR A 38 4.64 4.90 7.21
CA THR A 38 5.33 6.06 7.83
C THR A 38 6.13 6.84 6.78
N GLU A 39 6.79 6.16 5.86
CA GLU A 39 7.54 6.79 4.78
C GLU A 39 6.64 7.42 3.71
N LEU A 40 5.51 6.80 3.36
CA LEU A 40 4.55 7.34 2.42
C LEU A 40 3.95 8.67 2.91
N LYS A 41 3.67 8.80 4.21
CA LYS A 41 3.11 10.04 4.79
C LYS A 41 4.03 11.25 4.59
N LYS A 42 5.35 11.04 4.49
CA LYS A 42 6.36 12.09 4.31
C LYS A 42 6.61 12.48 2.85
N LYS A 43 5.98 11.80 1.88
CA LYS A 43 6.22 11.99 0.45
C LYS A 43 5.04 12.67 -0.22
N ASP A 44 5.34 13.41 -1.29
CA ASP A 44 4.34 14.11 -2.11
C ASP A 44 4.57 13.90 -3.61
N GLY A 45 3.56 14.26 -4.41
CA GLY A 45 3.65 14.28 -5.87
C GLY A 45 4.14 12.96 -6.49
N LYS A 46 5.14 13.04 -7.36
CA LYS A 46 5.71 11.87 -8.06
C LYS A 46 6.46 10.92 -7.12
N ALA A 47 7.10 11.46 -6.09
CA ALA A 47 7.83 10.66 -5.10
C ALA A 47 6.88 9.78 -4.28
N PHE A 48 5.73 10.32 -3.87
CA PHE A 48 4.66 9.55 -3.22
C PHE A 48 4.18 8.41 -4.11
N THR A 49 3.90 8.74 -5.36
CA THR A 49 3.32 7.81 -6.33
C THR A 49 4.27 6.65 -6.63
N GLY A 50 5.54 6.95 -6.91
CA GLY A 50 6.55 5.92 -7.14
C GLY A 50 6.76 5.03 -5.91
N ALA A 51 6.79 5.62 -4.71
CA ALA A 51 6.90 4.87 -3.46
C ALA A 51 5.69 3.94 -3.24
N PHE A 52 4.47 4.39 -3.56
CA PHE A 52 3.26 3.57 -3.42
C PHE A 52 3.23 2.40 -4.43
N LEU A 53 3.61 2.63 -5.69
CA LEU A 53 3.68 1.56 -6.69
C LEU A 53 4.74 0.51 -6.35
N TYR A 54 5.89 0.96 -5.85
CA TYR A 54 6.94 0.07 -5.37
C TYR A 54 6.51 -0.72 -4.14
N PHE A 55 5.86 -0.06 -3.18
CA PHE A 55 5.26 -0.66 -2.00
C PHE A 55 4.33 -1.81 -2.35
N LEU A 56 3.39 -1.61 -3.28
CA LEU A 56 2.45 -2.64 -3.73
C LEU A 56 3.17 -3.91 -4.19
N THR A 57 4.21 -3.73 -4.99
CA THR A 57 5.00 -4.82 -5.56
C THR A 57 5.73 -5.57 -4.46
N LYS A 58 6.48 -4.85 -3.61
CA LYS A 58 7.28 -5.45 -2.55
C LYS A 58 6.43 -6.11 -1.46
N ALA A 59 5.35 -5.47 -1.03
CA ALA A 59 4.44 -6.05 -0.04
C ALA A 59 3.81 -7.35 -0.57
N SER A 60 3.44 -7.40 -1.85
CA SER A 60 2.89 -8.63 -2.45
C SER A 60 3.91 -9.76 -2.53
N MET A 61 5.16 -9.44 -2.92
CA MET A 61 6.25 -10.43 -2.95
C MET A 61 6.52 -10.99 -1.56
N LEU A 62 6.68 -10.10 -0.56
CA LEU A 62 7.00 -10.48 0.82
C LEU A 62 5.91 -11.33 1.46
N ARG A 63 4.65 -10.92 1.30
CA ARG A 63 3.48 -11.68 1.76
C ARG A 63 3.47 -13.09 1.19
N THR A 64 3.82 -13.23 -0.08
CA THR A 64 3.86 -14.53 -0.77
C THR A 64 5.03 -15.37 -0.29
N SER A 65 6.23 -14.79 -0.12
CA SER A 65 7.40 -15.53 0.36
C SER A 65 7.25 -16.01 1.80
N GLU A 66 6.56 -15.24 2.64
CA GLU A 66 6.25 -15.63 4.03
C GLU A 66 5.05 -16.58 4.15
N ASN A 67 4.38 -16.92 3.04
CA ASN A 67 3.13 -17.68 3.04
C ASN A 67 2.03 -17.08 3.93
N VAL A 68 1.94 -15.75 3.99
CA VAL A 68 0.89 -15.06 4.75
C VAL A 68 -0.45 -15.20 4.03
N ILE A 69 -1.34 -15.99 4.64
CA ILE A 69 -2.71 -16.21 4.18
C ILE A 69 -3.61 -15.13 4.78
N LEU A 70 -4.13 -14.24 3.92
CA LEU A 70 -5.03 -13.18 4.33
C LEU A 70 -6.42 -13.76 4.65
N ASN A 71 -7.00 -13.33 5.76
CA ASN A 71 -8.42 -13.60 6.02
C ASN A 71 -9.33 -12.70 5.16
N ASP A 72 -10.64 -12.91 5.23
CA ASP A 72 -11.63 -12.14 4.44
C ASP A 72 -11.52 -10.62 4.62
N THR A 73 -11.23 -10.16 5.84
CA THR A 73 -11.11 -8.72 6.13
C THR A 73 -9.86 -8.17 5.48
N GLU A 74 -8.73 -8.83 5.66
CA GLU A 74 -7.44 -8.42 5.12
C GLU A 74 -7.43 -8.48 3.60
N SER A 75 -8.02 -9.52 3.02
CA SER A 75 -8.17 -9.68 1.58
C SER A 75 -8.98 -8.53 0.98
N LYS A 76 -10.13 -8.18 1.57
CA LYS A 76 -10.93 -7.00 1.14
C LYS A 76 -10.13 -5.71 1.22
N LEU A 77 -9.36 -5.49 2.29
CA LEU A 77 -8.52 -4.30 2.46
C LEU A 77 -7.38 -4.28 1.45
N TRP A 78 -6.73 -5.41 1.22
CA TRP A 78 -5.65 -5.58 0.25
C TRP A 78 -6.13 -5.28 -1.18
N HIS A 79 -7.28 -5.84 -1.58
CA HIS A 79 -7.89 -5.58 -2.88
C HIS A 79 -8.27 -4.10 -3.06
N LYS A 80 -8.89 -3.49 -2.04
CA LYS A 80 -9.22 -2.05 -2.07
C LYS A 80 -7.97 -1.18 -2.22
N MET A 81 -6.93 -1.48 -1.45
CA MET A 81 -5.67 -0.74 -1.47
C MET A 81 -4.93 -0.91 -2.81
N SER A 82 -4.85 -2.14 -3.34
CA SER A 82 -4.19 -2.42 -4.62
C SER A 82 -4.93 -1.85 -5.84
N ALA A 83 -6.26 -1.72 -5.80
CA ALA A 83 -7.02 -1.06 -6.85
C ALA A 83 -6.64 0.43 -7.03
N LEU A 84 -6.13 1.08 -5.98
CA LEU A 84 -5.64 2.46 -6.04
C LEU A 84 -4.34 2.60 -6.85
N LYS A 85 -3.72 1.48 -7.28
CA LYS A 85 -2.62 1.48 -8.25
C LYS A 85 -2.98 2.26 -9.51
N ASN A 86 -4.24 2.21 -9.96
CA ASN A 86 -4.69 2.93 -11.15
C ASN A 86 -4.53 4.45 -10.97
N LEU A 87 -4.91 5.00 -9.81
CA LEU A 87 -4.68 6.42 -9.49
C LEU A 87 -3.19 6.79 -9.50
N GLY A 88 -2.35 5.87 -9.01
CA GLY A 88 -0.90 6.03 -9.06
C GLY A 88 -0.35 5.99 -10.47
N ASN A 89 -0.76 5.00 -11.26
CA ASN A 89 -0.33 4.82 -12.65
C ASN A 89 -0.78 6.00 -13.53
N ASP A 90 -2.02 6.45 -13.41
CA ASP A 90 -2.54 7.59 -14.18
C ASP A 90 -1.75 8.86 -13.87
N PHE A 91 -1.37 9.06 -12.60
CA PHE A 91 -0.54 10.21 -12.23
C PHE A 91 0.94 10.07 -12.67
N PHE A 92 1.49 8.86 -12.63
CA PHE A 92 2.91 8.61 -12.91
C PHE A 92 3.21 8.52 -14.41
N PHE A 93 2.34 7.86 -15.17
CA PHE A 93 2.49 7.61 -16.61
C PHE A 93 1.58 8.51 -17.47
N GLY A 94 0.50 9.10 -16.91
CA GLY A 94 -0.39 10.02 -17.64
C GLY A 94 0.18 11.42 -17.86
N MET A 95 1.43 11.68 -17.46
CA MET A 95 2.22 12.81 -17.96
C MET A 95 3.13 12.33 -19.09
N GLY A 96 2.57 12.03 -20.26
CA GLY A 96 3.36 11.74 -21.46
C GLY A 96 2.79 10.65 -22.39
N LEU A 97 1.68 10.97 -23.06
CA LEU A 97 1.50 10.81 -24.50
C LEU A 97 0.76 12.05 -25.02
#